data_AF-A0A0S7BJY1-F1
#
_entry.id   AF-A0A0S7BJY1-F1
#
_cell.length_a   1.000
_cell.length_b   1.000
_cell.length_c   1.000
_cell.angle_alpha   90.00
_cell.angle_beta   90.00
_cell.angle_gamma   90.00
#
_symmetry.space_group_name_H-M   'P 1'
#
loop_
_entity.id
_entity.type
_entity.pdbx_description
1 polymer ?
#
loop_
_entity_poly.entity_id
_entity_poly.type
_entity_poly.pdbx_seq_one_letter_code
_entity_poly.pdbx_strand_id
1 'polypeptide(L)'
;MIDIRPDFNGEMRGLLRFDLSAIPAGATILSAHLYLTPTDANNGQVNMIYRLTSNWYEETATWNEPWGVPGGDYDPASLYGDFDAGSTGCVTRVDVTNLITGWVDGTYANYGLLITAAGPRSFARYISKDDPAHPDLAPRLDVVYIP
;
A
#
# COMPACT_ATOMS: atom_id res chain seq x y z
N MET A 1 -7.05 7.27 -10.30
CA MET A 1 -5.60 7.32 -9.98
C MET A 1 -5.47 7.07 -8.48
N ILE A 2 -4.50 6.29 -7.98
CA ILE A 2 -4.19 6.24 -6.56
C ILE A 2 -3.52 7.55 -6.41
N ASP A 3 -4.29 8.47 -5.87
CA ASP A 3 -3.87 9.85 -5.75
C ASP A 3 -2.85 9.86 -4.63
N ILE A 4 -1.62 9.56 -5.01
CA ILE A 4 -0.44 9.81 -4.21
C ILE A 4 -0.26 11.31 -4.23
N ARG A 5 -1.07 11.98 -3.43
CA ARG A 5 -1.03 13.43 -3.28
C ARG A 5 0.18 13.77 -2.42
N PRO A 6 0.95 14.81 -2.77
CA PRO A 6 2.00 15.29 -1.89
C PRO A 6 1.40 15.84 -0.59
N ASP A 7 2.06 15.59 0.53
CA ASP A 7 1.85 16.35 1.76
C ASP A 7 2.45 17.77 1.63
N PHE A 8 2.31 18.59 2.68
CA PHE A 8 2.86 19.97 2.72
C PHE A 8 4.40 20.05 2.65
N ASN A 9 5.11 18.92 2.72
CA ASN A 9 6.57 18.83 2.71
C ASN A 9 7.14 18.19 1.42
N GLY A 10 6.27 17.74 0.49
CA GLY A 10 6.69 17.06 -0.74
C GLY A 10 6.86 15.55 -0.59
N GLU A 11 6.39 14.94 0.50
CA GLU A 11 6.34 13.50 0.67
C GLU A 11 5.12 12.92 -0.07
N MET A 12 5.36 11.83 -0.78
CA MET A 12 4.35 11.14 -1.57
C MET A 12 3.88 9.89 -0.84
N ARG A 13 2.60 9.90 -0.49
CA ARG A 13 1.94 8.87 0.31
C ARG A 13 0.81 8.22 -0.47
N GLY A 14 0.65 6.91 -0.37
CA GLY A 14 -0.44 6.17 -1.00
C GLY A 14 -1.18 5.30 0.00
N LEU A 15 -2.51 5.26 -0.08
CA LEU A 15 -3.34 4.41 0.77
C LEU A 15 -3.88 3.25 -0.05
N LEU A 16 -3.80 2.04 0.49
CA LEU A 16 -4.35 0.83 -0.11
C LEU A 16 -5.03 -0.02 0.94
N ARG A 17 -6.20 -0.58 0.62
CA ARG A 17 -6.86 -1.58 1.46
C ARG A 17 -7.44 -2.67 0.58
N PHE A 18 -7.18 -3.92 0.94
CA PHE A 18 -7.72 -5.10 0.29
C PHE A 18 -8.71 -5.79 1.22
N ASP A 19 -9.80 -6.29 0.65
CA ASP A 19 -10.70 -7.19 1.35
C ASP A 19 -10.09 -8.59 1.41
N LEU A 20 -10.00 -9.15 2.62
CA LEU A 20 -9.42 -10.47 2.89
C LEU A 20 -10.48 -11.49 3.32
N SER A 21 -11.77 -11.16 3.26
CA SER A 21 -12.85 -12.03 3.72
C SER A 21 -12.96 -13.38 2.99
N ALA A 22 -12.30 -13.50 1.84
CA ALA A 22 -12.20 -14.74 1.08
C ALA A 22 -11.20 -15.75 1.68
N ILE A 23 -10.30 -15.30 2.57
CA ILE A 23 -9.35 -16.17 3.29
C ILE A 23 -10.07 -16.74 4.53
N PRO A 24 -10.16 -18.08 4.68
CA PRO A 24 -10.79 -18.69 5.85
C PRO A 24 -10.11 -18.29 7.16
N ALA A 25 -10.89 -18.16 8.23
CA ALA A 25 -10.34 -17.96 9.57
C ALA A 25 -9.49 -19.17 9.98
N GLY A 26 -8.28 -18.92 10.51
CA GLY A 26 -7.32 -19.96 10.87
C GLY A 26 -6.42 -20.43 9.72
N ALA A 27 -6.59 -19.90 8.51
CA ALA A 27 -5.71 -20.20 7.39
C ALA A 27 -4.27 -19.75 7.69
N THR A 28 -3.30 -20.61 7.35
CA THR A 28 -1.88 -20.25 7.44
C THR A 28 -1.43 -19.61 6.14
N ILE A 29 -0.98 -18.36 6.20
CA ILE A 29 -0.45 -17.64 5.05
C ILE A 29 0.95 -18.15 4.71
N LEU A 30 1.13 -18.61 3.47
CA LEU A 30 2.42 -19.07 2.95
C LEU A 30 3.19 -17.94 2.27
N SER A 31 2.47 -17.09 1.52
CA SER A 31 3.05 -15.88 0.91
C SER A 31 1.97 -14.88 0.57
N ALA A 32 2.29 -13.59 0.60
CA ALA A 32 1.46 -12.55 0.05
C ALA A 32 2.29 -11.52 -0.72
N HIS A 33 1.89 -11.27 -1.97
CA HIS A 33 2.60 -10.37 -2.87
C HIS A 33 1.68 -9.26 -3.35
N LEU A 34 2.10 -8.02 -3.10
CA LEU A 34 1.49 -6.83 -3.64
C LEU A 34 2.11 -6.51 -5.00
N TYR A 35 1.28 -6.22 -5.99
CA TYR A 35 1.68 -5.79 -7.32
C TYR A 35 1.23 -4.35 -7.54
N LEU A 36 2.18 -3.51 -7.97
CA LEU A 36 1.97 -2.10 -8.26
C LEU A 36 2.60 -1.76 -9.60
N THR A 37 1.93 -0.95 -10.41
CA THR A 37 2.46 -0.52 -11.70
C THR A 37 2.73 0.99 -11.66
N PRO A 38 3.99 1.46 -11.72
CA PRO A 38 4.29 2.88 -11.74
C PRO A 38 3.84 3.50 -13.07
N THR A 39 3.16 4.64 -13.00
CA THR A 39 2.88 5.50 -14.17
C THR A 39 3.96 6.54 -14.37
N ASP A 40 4.65 6.90 -13.30
CA ASP A 40 5.75 7.86 -13.31
C ASP A 40 6.54 7.67 -12.01
N ALA A 41 7.87 7.57 -12.08
CA ALA A 41 8.71 7.36 -10.91
C ALA A 41 10.16 7.75 -11.18
N ASN A 42 10.86 8.23 -10.15
CA ASN A 42 12.30 8.39 -10.21
C ASN A 42 13.01 7.03 -10.14
N ASN A 43 13.97 6.82 -11.04
CA ASN A 43 14.81 5.63 -11.02
C ASN A 43 15.60 5.56 -9.70
N GLY A 44 15.55 4.41 -9.00
CA GLY A 44 16.18 4.25 -7.69
C GLY A 44 15.34 4.73 -6.51
N GLN A 45 14.09 5.15 -6.72
CA GLN A 45 13.21 5.59 -5.63
C GLN A 45 12.74 4.39 -4.82
N VAL A 46 13.17 4.32 -3.56
CA VAL A 46 12.72 3.29 -2.62
C VAL A 46 11.43 3.74 -1.93
N ASN A 47 10.42 2.87 -1.96
CA ASN A 47 9.14 3.05 -1.30
C ASN A 47 9.05 2.07 -0.14
N MET A 48 8.39 2.50 0.93
CA MET A 48 8.24 1.74 2.18
C MET A 48 6.76 1.52 2.45
N ILE A 49 6.43 0.35 2.99
CA ILE A 49 5.08 -0.08 3.33
C ILE A 49 4.94 -0.15 4.85
N TYR A 50 3.95 0.57 5.36
CA TYR A 50 3.57 0.56 6.76
C TYR A 50 2.11 0.17 6.93
N ARG A 51 1.76 -0.35 8.11
CA ARG A 51 0.38 -0.67 8.47
C ARG A 51 -0.33 0.58 8.98
N LEU A 52 -1.54 0.85 8.48
CA LEU A 52 -2.42 1.88 9.05
C LEU A 52 -2.99 1.42 10.40
N THR A 53 -3.11 2.36 11.33
CA THR A 53 -3.60 2.12 12.70
C THR A 53 -4.99 2.70 12.96
N SER A 54 -5.51 3.51 12.04
CA SER A 54 -6.86 4.09 12.08
C SER A 54 -7.65 3.77 10.81
N ASN A 55 -8.97 3.64 10.95
CA ASN A 55 -9.86 3.42 9.82
C ASN A 55 -10.00 4.67 8.94
N TRP A 56 -10.31 4.48 7.67
CA TRP A 56 -10.59 5.53 6.70
C TRP A 56 -11.58 5.05 5.64
N TYR A 57 -12.23 6.02 4.99
CA TYR A 57 -13.11 5.79 3.86
C TYR A 57 -12.56 6.51 2.65
N GLU A 58 -12.39 5.78 1.56
CA GLU A 58 -11.77 6.27 0.32
C GLU A 58 -12.41 7.56 -0.22
N GLU A 59 -13.73 7.69 -0.11
CA GLU A 59 -14.46 8.85 -0.60
C GLU A 59 -14.23 10.13 0.23
N THR A 60 -13.73 9.99 1.46
CA THR A 60 -13.65 11.10 2.43
C THR A 60 -12.24 11.33 2.98
N ALA A 61 -11.34 10.36 2.82
CA ALA A 61 -9.99 10.47 3.32
C ALA A 61 -9.23 11.59 2.58
N THR A 62 -8.61 12.47 3.36
CA THR A 62 -7.69 13.51 2.88
C THR A 62 -6.34 13.33 3.58
N TRP A 63 -5.37 14.23 3.39
CA TRP A 63 -4.16 14.18 4.21
C TRP A 63 -4.33 14.76 5.61
N ASN A 64 -5.43 15.45 5.90
CA ASN A 64 -5.64 16.04 7.22
C ASN A 64 -6.60 15.22 8.08
N GLU A 65 -7.53 14.51 7.46
CA GLU A 65 -8.63 13.79 8.11
C GLU A 65 -8.76 12.39 7.49
N PRO A 66 -9.14 11.35 8.26
CA PRO A 66 -9.61 11.37 9.65
C PRO A 66 -8.52 11.11 10.71
N TRP A 67 -7.27 11.43 10.38
CA TRP A 67 -6.10 11.01 11.14
C TRP A 67 -5.94 11.79 12.45
N GLY A 68 -5.39 11.15 13.48
CA GLY A 68 -4.97 11.84 14.70
C GLY A 68 -3.87 12.87 14.43
N VAL A 69 -3.00 12.58 13.45
CA VAL A 69 -2.00 13.52 12.91
C VAL A 69 -2.07 13.50 11.38
N PRO A 70 -2.02 14.67 10.70
CA PRO A 70 -2.01 14.71 9.24
C PRO A 70 -0.98 13.76 8.60
N GLY A 71 -1.41 13.10 7.53
CA GLY A 71 -0.59 12.24 6.69
C GLY A 71 -0.87 10.73 6.83
N GLY A 72 -1.90 10.34 7.58
CA GLY A 72 -2.22 8.94 7.83
C GLY A 72 -1.71 8.50 9.20
N ASP A 73 -2.57 7.88 10.00
CA ASP A 73 -2.13 7.21 11.22
C ASP A 73 -1.56 5.83 10.85
N TYR A 74 -0.25 5.63 11.01
CA TYR A 74 0.43 4.37 10.75
C TYR A 74 1.42 4.04 11.87
N ASP A 75 1.90 2.79 11.88
CA ASP A 75 2.98 2.35 12.77
C ASP A 75 4.35 2.52 12.08
N PRO A 76 5.14 3.55 12.40
CA PRO A 76 6.45 3.76 11.80
C PRO A 76 7.53 2.82 12.34
N ALA A 77 7.27 2.11 13.45
CA ALA A 77 8.26 1.21 14.06
C ALA A 77 8.38 -0.13 13.32
N SER A 78 7.37 -0.47 12.51
CA SER A 78 7.26 -1.76 11.82
C SER A 78 7.23 -1.57 10.30
N LEU A 79 8.33 -1.88 9.62
CA LEU A 79 8.39 -1.93 8.16
C LEU A 79 7.86 -3.28 7.66
N TYR A 80 6.84 -3.26 6.80
CA TYR A 80 6.18 -4.46 6.29
C TYR A 80 6.52 -4.81 4.85
N GLY A 81 7.28 -3.94 4.18
CA GLY A 81 7.81 -4.16 2.84
C GLY A 81 8.51 -2.91 2.34
N ASP A 82 9.47 -3.09 1.44
CA ASP A 82 10.12 -2.02 0.71
C ASP A 82 10.39 -2.46 -0.74
N PHE A 83 10.45 -1.49 -1.64
CA PHE A 83 10.62 -1.77 -3.06
C PHE A 83 11.12 -0.54 -3.83
N ASP A 84 11.94 -0.80 -4.85
CA ASP A 84 12.23 0.21 -5.87
C ASP A 84 10.97 0.47 -6.70
N ALA A 85 10.63 1.73 -6.94
CA ALA A 85 9.47 2.11 -7.75
C ALA A 85 9.48 1.43 -9.13
N GLY A 86 10.67 1.13 -9.65
CA GLY A 86 10.88 0.50 -10.95
C GLY A 86 10.74 1.49 -12.09
N SER A 87 10.73 0.95 -13.32
CA SER A 87 10.51 1.72 -14.53
C SER A 87 9.01 1.89 -14.80
N THR A 88 8.61 3.06 -15.29
CA THR A 88 7.24 3.34 -15.74
C THR A 88 6.68 2.22 -16.63
N GLY A 89 5.48 1.74 -16.30
CA GLY A 89 4.79 0.67 -17.02
C GLY A 89 5.23 -0.75 -16.67
N CYS A 90 6.28 -0.95 -15.87
CA CYS A 90 6.72 -2.26 -15.43
C CYS A 90 6.14 -2.61 -14.07
N VAL A 91 5.44 -3.75 -13.96
CA VAL A 91 4.86 -4.20 -12.69
C VAL A 91 5.96 -4.48 -11.66
N THR A 92 5.85 -3.85 -10.50
CA THR A 92 6.68 -4.10 -9.33
C THR A 92 5.96 -5.04 -8.37
N ARG A 93 6.69 -6.05 -7.87
CA ARG A 93 6.23 -7.01 -6.87
C ARG A 93 6.88 -6.69 -5.52
N VAL A 94 6.07 -6.67 -4.46
CA VAL A 94 6.51 -6.42 -3.08
C VAL A 94 6.01 -7.56 -2.19
N ASP A 95 6.89 -8.11 -1.36
CA ASP A 95 6.48 -9.07 -0.33
C ASP A 95 5.84 -8.32 0.84
N VAL A 96 4.62 -8.69 1.19
CA VAL A 96 3.85 -8.15 2.33
C VAL A 96 3.32 -9.27 3.22
N THR A 97 3.93 -10.45 3.16
CA THR A 97 3.47 -11.68 3.83
C THR A 97 3.25 -11.47 5.32
N ASN A 98 4.17 -10.80 6.01
CA ASN A 98 4.07 -10.54 7.45
C ASN A 98 2.88 -9.64 7.81
N LEU A 99 2.55 -8.67 6.95
CA LEU A 99 1.41 -7.78 7.18
C LEU A 99 0.09 -8.53 7.02
N ILE A 100 -0.04 -9.30 5.93
CA ILE A 100 -1.25 -10.08 5.66
C ILE A 100 -1.44 -11.15 6.74
N THR A 101 -0.36 -11.81 7.18
CA THR A 101 -0.41 -12.77 8.30
C THR A 101 -0.94 -12.10 9.57
N GLY A 102 -0.42 -10.93 9.94
CA GLY A 102 -0.90 -10.19 11.12
C GLY A 102 -2.38 -9.79 11.06
N TRP A 103 -2.92 -9.52 9.87
CA TRP A 103 -4.35 -9.26 9.68
C TRP A 103 -5.20 -10.54 9.75
N VAL A 104 -4.75 -11.63 9.12
CA VAL A 104 -5.48 -12.91 9.07
C VAL A 104 -5.51 -13.60 10.44
N ASP A 105 -4.42 -13.51 11.20
CA ASP A 105 -4.33 -14.02 12.57
C ASP A 105 -5.09 -13.16 13.59
N GLY A 106 -5.61 -12.00 13.18
CA GLY A 106 -6.32 -11.06 14.05
C GLY A 106 -5.41 -10.30 15.03
N THR A 107 -4.09 -10.34 14.83
CA THR A 107 -3.14 -9.53 15.62
C THR A 107 -3.40 -8.03 15.43
N TYR A 108 -3.78 -7.64 14.22
CA TYR A 108 -4.15 -6.26 13.88
C TYR A 108 -5.46 -6.23 13.10
N ALA A 109 -6.26 -5.18 13.31
CA ALA A 109 -7.35 -4.86 12.40
C ALA A 109 -6.79 -4.46 11.01
N ASN A 110 -7.48 -4.87 9.95
CA ASN A 110 -7.15 -4.48 8.58
C ASN A 110 -7.72 -3.08 8.27
N TYR A 111 -6.93 -2.05 8.56
CA TYR A 111 -7.19 -0.68 8.10
C TYR A 111 -6.49 -0.35 6.78
N GLY A 112 -5.82 -1.32 6.16
CA GLY A 112 -5.00 -1.12 4.98
C GLY A 112 -3.56 -0.71 5.31
N LEU A 113 -2.83 -0.37 4.26
CA LEU A 113 -1.42 -0.01 4.27
C LEU A 113 -1.19 1.40 3.73
N LEU A 114 -0.11 2.00 4.21
CA LEU A 114 0.44 3.26 3.74
C LEU A 114 1.73 2.97 2.97
N ILE A 115 1.84 3.49 1.76
CA ILE A 115 3.08 3.53 0.98
C ILE A 115 3.69 4.91 1.16
N THR A 116 4.97 5.01 1.49
CA THR A 116 5.70 6.28 1.57
C THR A 116 6.95 6.23 0.70
N ALA A 117 7.23 7.29 -0.04
CA ALA A 117 8.50 7.45 -0.75
C ALA A 117 9.49 8.26 0.11
N ALA A 118 10.68 7.71 0.40
CA ALA A 118 11.71 8.38 1.20
C ALA A 118 12.84 8.98 0.34
N GLY A 119 13.39 10.14 0.72
CA GLY A 119 14.57 10.75 0.06
C GLY A 119 14.36 12.16 -0.54
N PRO A 120 15.42 12.78 -1.10
CA PRO A 120 15.41 14.18 -1.54
C PRO A 120 14.71 14.42 -2.90
N ARG A 121 14.26 13.36 -3.59
CA ARG A 121 13.54 13.41 -4.87
C ARG A 121 12.44 12.35 -4.92
N SER A 122 11.64 12.30 -3.85
CA SER A 122 10.64 11.26 -3.62
C SER A 122 9.39 11.43 -4.47
N PHE A 123 9.48 11.01 -5.74
CA PHE A 123 8.32 10.92 -6.60
C PHE A 123 8.15 9.50 -7.16
N ALA A 124 7.00 8.92 -6.86
CA ALA A 124 6.48 7.72 -7.49
C ALA A 124 4.95 7.79 -7.52
N ARG A 125 4.36 7.46 -8.67
CA ARG A 125 2.91 7.41 -8.89
C ARG A 125 2.57 6.05 -9.48
N TYR A 126 1.49 5.45 -9.01
CA TYR A 126 1.05 4.13 -9.47
C TYR A 126 -0.33 4.17 -10.13
N ILE A 127 -0.58 3.20 -11.01
CA ILE A 127 -1.89 2.91 -11.57
C ILE A 127 -2.85 2.57 -10.43
N SER A 128 -4.13 2.86 -10.65
CA SER A 128 -5.19 2.74 -9.67
C SER A 128 -6.32 1.89 -10.17
N LYS A 129 -7.16 1.43 -9.25
CA LYS A 129 -8.41 0.77 -9.62
C LYS A 129 -9.35 1.66 -10.48
N ASP A 130 -9.28 2.98 -10.33
CA ASP A 130 -10.12 3.93 -11.10
C ASP A 130 -9.49 4.39 -12.41
N ASP A 131 -8.40 3.74 -12.86
CA ASP A 131 -7.81 4.03 -14.18
C ASP A 131 -8.55 3.19 -15.24
N PRO A 132 -9.40 3.80 -16.09
CA PRO A 132 -10.17 3.05 -17.06
C PRO A 132 -9.34 2.59 -18.26
N ALA A 133 -8.14 3.15 -18.45
CA ALA A 133 -7.28 2.83 -19.59
C ALA A 133 -6.46 1.55 -19.34
N HIS A 134 -6.17 1.22 -18.07
CA HIS A 134 -5.32 0.10 -17.70
C HIS A 134 -5.89 -0.72 -16.52
N PRO A 135 -7.11 -1.27 -16.64
CA PRO A 135 -7.73 -2.03 -15.54
C PRO A 135 -6.91 -3.26 -15.13
N ASP A 136 -6.21 -3.90 -16.07
CA ASP A 136 -5.38 -5.08 -15.82
C ASP A 136 -4.09 -4.77 -15.04
N LEU A 137 -3.74 -3.49 -14.89
CA LEU A 137 -2.55 -3.02 -14.19
C LEU A 137 -2.88 -2.34 -12.85
N ALA A 138 -4.14 -2.40 -12.43
CA ALA A 138 -4.57 -1.94 -11.12
C ALA A 138 -3.84 -2.70 -9.99
N PRO A 139 -3.69 -2.09 -8.80
CA PRO A 139 -3.06 -2.75 -7.66
C PRO A 139 -3.75 -4.07 -7.34
N ARG A 140 -2.94 -5.12 -7.16
CA ARG A 140 -3.43 -6.47 -6.86
C ARG A 140 -2.64 -7.09 -5.73
N LEU A 141 -3.33 -7.87 -4.90
CA LEU A 141 -2.74 -8.67 -3.84
C LEU A 141 -2.96 -10.15 -4.17
N ASP A 142 -1.87 -10.90 -4.33
CA ASP A 142 -1.93 -12.35 -4.51
C ASP A 142 -1.51 -13.03 -3.20
N VAL A 143 -2.42 -13.81 -2.60
CA VAL A 143 -2.18 -14.51 -1.33
C VAL A 143 -2.24 -16.02 -1.56
N VAL A 144 -1.20 -16.72 -1.10
CA VAL A 144 -1.14 -18.19 -1.06
C VAL A 144 -1.27 -18.62 0.38
N TYR A 145 -2.22 -19.51 0.67
CA TYR A 145 -2.49 -19.99 2.02
C TYR A 145 -2.92 -21.46 2.03
N ILE A 146 -2.83 -22.09 3.19
CA ILE A 146 -3.47 -23.37 3.50
C ILE A 146 -4.64 -23.12 4.45
N PRO A 147 -5.84 -23.69 4.19
CA PRO A 147 -6.97 -23.59 5.10
C PRO A 147 -6.72 -24.23 6.48
#